data_AF-A0A956UIB5-F1
#
_entry.id   AF-A0A956UIB5-F1
#
_cell.length_a   1.000
_cell.length_b   1.000
_cell.length_c   1.000
_cell.angle_alpha   90.00
_cell.angle_beta   90.00
_cell.angle_gamma   90.00
#
_symmetry.space_group_name_H-M   'P 1'
#
loop_
_entity.id
_entity.type
_entity.pdbx_description
1 polymer ?
#
loop_
_entity_poly.entity_id
_entity_poly.type
_entity_poly.pdbx_seq_one_letter_code
_entity_poly.pdbx_strand_id
1 'polypeptide(L)'
;MTTASTQDTRAIIEAARSEGRAYLTPGECRSILEAYGVPVPSERLATSAAEAADAAAAMGFPVVLKVVSPEIVHKTDVGGVVTGLETADAVAAAYESIVASAKQAVPNARIDGVLVQQMVPAGREVIVGTVTDPSFGKLVAFGIGGVLVEVLRDVVFRLAPVSKSDAAGMLDAIKAKQILEGVRGEGPVGRAAIADIIEKVGRIATDLPEILELDLNPVLAHEKGAVAVDVRIAVGEPPTERYRPPHAEIVTAMNRILKPDSVAVIGASAEAGKIGNSVMKNLINGGYQGKIYPVHPKAEEIEGLKAYPSVKAIEGEVDCAVFAIPAQFVPGALRECGEKGVPGAILIPSGFAETGNVAAQEELQAIGREYNIRLMGPNIYGFYYTHKNLCATFCTAYDV
;
A
#
# COMPACT_ATOMS: atom_id res chain seq x y z
N MET A 1 -9.55 13.93 -15.16
CA MET A 1 -10.61 14.94 -14.96
C MET A 1 -11.21 14.68 -13.61
N THR A 2 -10.87 15.48 -12.61
CA THR A 2 -11.41 15.40 -11.26
C THR A 2 -12.87 15.82 -11.30
N THR A 3 -13.79 14.96 -10.84
CA THR A 3 -15.21 15.33 -10.70
C THR A 3 -15.35 16.41 -9.64
N ALA A 4 -16.35 17.29 -9.73
CA ALA A 4 -16.59 18.36 -8.76
C ALA A 4 -16.62 17.85 -7.30
N SER A 5 -17.15 16.65 -7.07
CA SER A 5 -17.16 16.01 -5.74
C SER A 5 -15.77 15.74 -5.16
N THR A 6 -14.76 15.48 -5.99
CA THR A 6 -13.40 15.18 -5.52
C THR A 6 -12.66 16.44 -5.08
N GLN A 7 -12.95 17.58 -5.69
CA GLN A 7 -12.36 18.87 -5.32
C GLN A 7 -12.82 19.30 -3.93
N ASP A 8 -14.11 19.12 -3.63
CA ASP A 8 -14.67 19.39 -2.30
C ASP A 8 -14.07 18.48 -1.22
N THR A 9 -13.84 17.19 -1.53
CA THR A 9 -13.19 16.28 -0.58
C THR A 9 -11.73 16.62 -0.28
N ARG A 10 -10.98 17.17 -1.25
CA ARG A 10 -9.60 17.61 -1.01
C ARG A 10 -9.55 18.86 -0.13
N ALA A 11 -10.48 19.80 -0.33
CA ALA A 11 -10.56 21.00 0.51
C ALA A 11 -10.80 20.65 1.99
N ILE A 12 -11.63 19.63 2.28
CA ILE A 12 -11.83 19.11 3.65
C ILE A 12 -10.50 18.64 4.26
N ILE A 13 -9.74 17.83 3.51
CA ILE A 13 -8.47 17.29 4.01
C ILE A 13 -7.43 18.40 4.19
N GLU A 14 -7.35 19.33 3.24
CA GLU A 14 -6.43 20.46 3.29
C GLU A 14 -6.72 21.37 4.50
N ALA A 15 -8.00 21.68 4.76
CA ALA A 15 -8.42 22.44 5.93
C ALA A 15 -7.97 21.73 7.22
N ALA A 16 -8.27 20.43 7.37
CA ALA A 16 -7.86 19.65 8.53
C ALA A 16 -6.34 19.64 8.75
N ARG A 17 -5.57 19.47 7.67
CA ARG A 17 -4.10 19.50 7.73
C ARG A 17 -3.56 20.89 8.07
N SER A 18 -4.15 21.96 7.53
CA SER A 18 -3.75 23.34 7.84
C SER A 18 -3.97 23.71 9.31
N GLU A 19 -4.95 23.07 9.94
CA GLU A 19 -5.25 23.17 11.38
C GLU A 19 -4.38 22.23 12.24
N GLY A 20 -3.49 21.44 11.63
CA GLY A 20 -2.63 20.47 12.32
C GLY A 20 -3.38 19.25 12.86
N ARG A 21 -4.59 18.95 12.36
CA ARG A 21 -5.38 17.79 12.79
C ARG A 21 -4.90 16.52 12.10
N ALA A 22 -4.70 15.48 12.90
CA ALA A 22 -4.38 14.14 12.40
C ALA A 22 -5.63 13.34 11.97
N TYR A 23 -6.82 13.75 12.41
CA TYR A 23 -8.08 13.08 12.14
C TYR A 23 -9.14 14.05 11.63
N LEU A 24 -10.00 13.56 10.74
CA LEU A 24 -11.19 14.27 10.31
C LEU A 24 -12.31 14.14 11.36
N THR A 25 -13.18 15.14 11.42
CA THR A 25 -14.40 15.12 12.22
C THR A 25 -15.43 14.17 11.61
N PRO A 26 -16.44 13.69 12.38
CA PRO A 26 -17.47 12.79 11.85
C PRO A 26 -18.18 13.34 10.60
N GLY A 27 -18.54 14.62 10.59
CA GLY A 27 -19.20 15.27 9.45
C GLY A 27 -18.31 15.36 8.20
N GLU A 28 -17.01 15.61 8.39
CA GLU A 28 -16.03 15.58 7.30
C GLU A 28 -15.86 14.16 6.73
N CYS A 29 -15.74 13.15 7.59
CA CYS A 29 -15.69 11.75 7.19
C CYS A 29 -16.92 11.36 6.36
N ARG A 30 -18.13 11.70 6.85
CA ARG A 30 -19.38 11.44 6.14
C ARG A 30 -19.41 12.11 4.77
N SER A 31 -19.00 13.37 4.68
CA SER A 31 -18.97 14.12 3.42
C SER A 31 -18.08 13.44 2.37
N ILE A 32 -16.94 12.90 2.80
CA ILE A 32 -16.06 12.10 1.92
C ILE A 32 -16.75 10.80 1.51
N LEU A 33 -17.32 10.04 2.43
CA LEU A 33 -18.00 8.77 2.11
C LEU A 33 -19.16 8.97 1.13
N GLU A 34 -19.98 10.00 1.33
CA GLU A 34 -21.10 10.34 0.44
C GLU A 34 -20.63 10.77 -0.95
N ALA A 35 -19.55 11.55 -1.05
CA ALA A 35 -18.96 11.95 -2.33
C ALA A 35 -18.48 10.77 -3.19
N TYR A 36 -18.13 9.65 -2.55
CA TYR A 36 -17.76 8.39 -3.22
C TYR A 36 -18.90 7.35 -3.24
N GLY A 37 -20.07 7.71 -2.72
CA GLY A 37 -21.26 6.87 -2.70
C GLY A 37 -21.19 5.68 -1.74
N VAL A 38 -20.33 5.72 -0.71
CA VAL A 38 -20.32 4.69 0.34
C VAL A 38 -21.59 4.86 1.19
N PRO A 39 -22.44 3.82 1.34
CA PRO A 39 -23.67 3.95 2.13
C PRO A 39 -23.36 4.18 3.61
N VAL A 40 -23.91 5.27 4.14
CA VAL A 40 -23.82 5.70 5.54
C VAL A 40 -25.20 6.10 6.03
N PRO A 41 -25.52 5.93 7.33
CA PRO A 41 -26.78 6.40 7.89
C PRO A 41 -26.86 7.92 7.85
N SER A 42 -28.09 8.43 7.90
CA SER A 42 -28.31 9.86 8.14
C SER A 42 -27.85 10.20 9.56
N GLU A 43 -27.16 11.33 9.71
CA GLU A 43 -26.67 11.79 11.00
C GLU A 43 -26.57 13.32 11.04
N ARG A 44 -26.56 13.86 12.26
CA ARG A 44 -26.42 15.28 12.53
C ARG A 44 -25.76 15.49 13.89
N LEU A 45 -24.79 16.38 13.93
CA LEU A 45 -24.22 16.86 15.19
C LEU A 45 -25.21 17.80 15.87
N ALA A 46 -25.49 17.53 17.15
CA ALA A 46 -26.28 18.38 18.02
C ALA A 46 -25.41 18.93 19.15
N THR A 47 -25.59 20.21 19.46
CA THR A 47 -24.88 20.91 20.55
C THR A 47 -25.77 21.18 21.77
N SER A 48 -27.04 20.75 21.71
CA SER A 48 -27.97 20.76 22.83
C SER A 48 -28.95 19.59 22.77
N ALA A 49 -29.58 19.26 23.90
CA ALA A 49 -30.62 18.24 23.97
C ALA A 49 -31.82 18.54 23.05
N ALA A 50 -32.20 19.82 22.93
CA ALA A 50 -33.27 20.26 22.04
C ALA A 50 -32.91 20.03 20.57
N GLU A 51 -31.71 20.45 20.15
CA GLU A 51 -31.23 20.18 18.79
C GLU A 51 -31.15 18.69 18.49
N ALA A 52 -30.76 17.87 19.47
CA ALA A 52 -30.69 16.42 19.30
C ALA A 52 -32.09 15.80 19.08
N ALA A 53 -33.08 16.23 19.86
CA ALA A 53 -34.46 15.79 19.72
C ALA A 53 -35.06 16.21 18.38
N ASP A 54 -34.84 17.45 17.93
CA ASP A 54 -35.30 17.95 16.63
C ASP A 54 -34.64 17.17 15.47
N ALA A 55 -33.33 16.92 15.57
CA ALA A 55 -32.60 16.12 14.59
C ALA A 55 -33.15 14.69 14.49
N ALA A 56 -33.43 14.05 15.62
CA ALA A 56 -33.99 12.70 15.68
C ALA A 56 -35.41 12.66 15.08
N ALA A 57 -36.25 13.64 15.42
CA ALA A 57 -37.60 13.75 14.87
C ALA A 57 -37.59 13.93 13.35
N ALA A 58 -36.62 14.68 12.81
CA ALA A 58 -36.46 14.87 11.37
C ALA A 58 -35.93 13.62 10.64
N MET A 59 -35.05 12.84 11.28
CA MET A 59 -34.51 11.59 10.71
C MET A 59 -35.49 10.41 10.81
N GLY A 60 -36.35 10.42 11.83
CA GLY A 60 -37.19 9.29 12.20
C GLY A 60 -36.49 8.36 13.20
N PHE A 61 -37.32 7.63 13.95
CA PHE A 61 -36.90 6.73 15.02
C PHE A 61 -36.83 5.26 14.55
N PRO A 62 -36.04 4.39 15.20
CA PRO A 62 -35.14 4.69 16.31
C PRO A 62 -33.82 5.36 15.88
N VAL A 63 -33.20 6.10 16.81
CA VAL A 63 -31.88 6.72 16.62
C VAL A 63 -30.85 6.24 17.65
N VAL A 64 -29.59 6.51 17.35
CA VAL A 64 -28.43 6.29 18.22
C VAL A 64 -27.77 7.65 18.47
N LEU A 65 -27.38 7.90 19.72
CA LEU A 65 -26.59 9.06 20.11
C LEU A 65 -25.15 8.62 20.43
N LYS A 66 -24.16 9.35 19.91
CA LYS A 66 -22.72 9.10 20.12
C LYS A 66 -22.00 10.39 20.48
N VAL A 67 -21.21 10.40 21.55
CA VAL A 67 -20.39 11.58 21.92
C VAL A 67 -19.36 11.90 20.83
N VAL A 68 -19.14 13.18 20.58
CA VAL A 68 -18.09 13.68 19.68
C VAL A 68 -17.10 14.51 20.51
N SER A 69 -15.88 13.98 20.65
CA SER A 69 -14.80 14.62 21.40
C SER A 69 -13.45 14.11 20.87
N PRO A 70 -12.46 14.99 20.65
CA PRO A 70 -11.10 14.58 20.26
C PRO A 70 -10.41 13.67 21.29
N GLU A 71 -10.71 13.86 22.58
CA GLU A 71 -10.07 13.12 23.67
C GLU A 71 -10.76 11.79 23.98
N ILE A 72 -11.97 11.55 23.45
CA ILE A 72 -12.77 10.35 23.72
C ILE A 72 -12.82 9.47 22.46
N VAL A 73 -11.83 8.59 22.33
CA VAL A 73 -11.73 7.63 21.22
C VAL A 73 -12.66 6.43 21.43
N HIS A 74 -12.64 5.81 22.62
CA HIS A 74 -13.50 4.67 22.98
C HIS A 74 -14.80 5.15 23.63
N LYS A 75 -15.75 5.58 22.79
CA LYS A 75 -17.02 6.21 23.19
C LYS A 75 -17.86 5.31 24.12
N THR A 76 -17.90 4.00 23.85
CA THR A 76 -18.72 3.05 24.62
C THR A 76 -18.27 2.95 26.08
N ASP A 77 -16.96 2.99 26.33
CA ASP A 77 -16.37 2.79 27.66
C ASP A 77 -16.72 3.91 28.64
N VAL A 78 -17.01 5.10 28.13
CA VAL A 78 -17.40 6.27 28.92
C VAL A 78 -18.92 6.46 28.99
N GLY A 79 -19.70 5.47 28.53
CA GLY A 79 -21.15 5.61 28.39
C GLY A 79 -21.55 6.63 27.31
N GLY A 80 -20.64 6.93 26.38
CA GLY A 80 -20.82 7.92 25.33
C GLY A 80 -21.62 7.43 24.13
N VAL A 81 -22.28 6.27 24.21
CA VAL A 81 -23.15 5.72 23.16
C VAL A 81 -24.45 5.22 23.78
N VAL A 82 -25.58 5.70 23.28
CA VAL A 82 -26.92 5.24 23.67
C VAL A 82 -27.70 4.87 22.41
N THR A 83 -28.22 3.65 22.34
CA THR A 83 -28.92 3.10 21.17
C THR A 83 -30.41 2.87 21.45
N GLY A 84 -31.21 2.66 20.40
CA GLY A 84 -32.63 2.26 20.55
C GLY A 84 -33.53 3.37 21.09
N LEU A 85 -33.22 4.63 20.78
CA LEU A 85 -34.01 5.77 21.24
C LEU A 85 -35.21 5.98 20.30
N GLU A 86 -36.41 5.80 20.83
CA GLU A 86 -37.66 5.78 20.04
C GLU A 86 -38.48 7.08 20.13
N THR A 87 -38.12 8.00 21.02
CA THR A 87 -38.87 9.25 21.24
C THR A 87 -37.93 10.44 21.43
N ALA A 88 -38.43 11.65 21.11
CA ALA A 88 -37.72 12.91 21.31
C ALA A 88 -37.30 13.13 22.77
N ASP A 89 -38.18 12.79 23.73
CA ASP A 89 -37.89 12.90 25.16
C ASP A 89 -36.75 11.96 25.58
N ALA A 90 -36.76 10.73 25.08
CA ALA A 90 -35.68 9.77 25.35
C ALA A 90 -34.34 10.26 24.76
N VAL A 91 -34.38 10.89 23.58
CA VAL A 91 -33.20 11.50 22.96
C VAL A 91 -32.66 12.66 23.79
N ALA A 92 -33.51 13.58 24.25
CA ALA A 92 -33.10 14.71 25.08
C ALA A 92 -32.47 14.23 26.41
N ALA A 93 -33.08 13.23 27.05
CA ALA A 93 -32.54 12.64 28.28
C ALA A 93 -31.20 11.92 28.04
N ALA A 94 -31.07 11.17 26.94
CA ALA A 94 -29.84 10.48 26.57
C ALA A 94 -28.70 11.47 26.26
N TYR A 95 -29.00 12.61 25.62
CA TYR A 95 -28.03 13.67 25.36
C TYR A 95 -27.37 14.15 26.66
N GLU A 96 -28.17 14.55 27.64
CA GLU A 96 -27.67 15.05 28.93
C GLU A 96 -26.87 13.97 29.67
N SER A 97 -27.35 12.72 29.64
CA SER A 97 -26.64 11.58 30.24
C SER A 97 -25.26 11.38 29.60
N ILE A 98 -25.17 11.39 28.27
CA ILE A 98 -23.91 11.19 27.55
C ILE A 98 -22.92 12.30 27.90
N VAL A 99 -23.35 13.57 27.86
CA VAL A 99 -22.47 14.71 28.16
C VAL A 99 -21.98 14.66 29.61
N ALA A 100 -22.84 14.29 30.55
CA ALA A 100 -22.47 14.13 31.95
C ALA A 100 -21.47 12.98 32.15
N SER A 101 -21.74 11.80 31.59
CA SER A 101 -20.86 10.64 31.69
C SER A 101 -19.49 10.88 31.04
N ALA A 102 -19.46 11.54 29.88
CA ALA A 102 -18.22 11.90 29.20
C ALA A 102 -17.35 12.84 30.04
N LYS A 103 -17.94 13.90 30.63
CA LYS A 103 -17.22 14.83 31.53
C LYS A 103 -16.79 14.17 32.83
N GLN A 104 -17.56 13.20 33.34
CA GLN A 104 -17.18 12.47 34.55
C GLN A 104 -15.98 11.54 34.28
N ALA A 105 -16.00 10.81 33.17
CA ALA A 105 -14.95 9.88 32.80
C ALA A 105 -13.65 10.60 32.37
N VAL A 106 -13.78 11.71 31.64
CA VAL A 106 -12.64 12.51 31.16
C VAL A 106 -12.89 13.99 31.46
N PRO A 107 -12.53 14.48 32.66
CA PRO A 107 -12.85 15.83 33.13
C PRO A 107 -12.39 16.99 32.24
N ASN A 108 -11.29 16.79 31.52
CA ASN A 108 -10.71 17.81 30.64
C ASN A 108 -11.08 17.61 29.16
N ALA A 109 -11.95 16.66 28.82
CA ALA A 109 -12.34 16.42 27.44
C ALA A 109 -13.15 17.58 26.88
N ARG A 110 -12.82 18.00 25.67
CA ARG A 110 -13.63 18.94 24.91
C ARG A 110 -14.77 18.15 24.26
N ILE A 111 -16.01 18.46 24.63
CA ILE A 111 -17.18 17.86 24.02
C ILE A 111 -17.67 18.80 22.92
N ASP A 112 -17.44 18.42 21.67
CA ASP A 112 -17.86 19.20 20.49
C ASP A 112 -19.37 19.04 20.24
N GLY A 113 -19.98 17.97 20.77
CA GLY A 113 -21.43 17.74 20.77
C GLY A 113 -21.78 16.24 20.89
N VAL A 114 -23.01 15.91 20.53
CA VAL A 114 -23.49 14.53 20.41
C VAL A 114 -24.02 14.32 18.99
N LEU A 115 -23.49 13.30 18.31
CA LEU A 115 -23.95 12.87 17.01
C LEU A 115 -25.26 12.09 17.15
N VAL A 116 -26.33 12.60 16.56
CA VAL A 116 -27.60 11.88 16.40
C VAL A 116 -27.54 11.16 15.06
N GLN A 117 -27.69 9.83 15.07
CA GLN A 117 -27.54 8.99 13.89
C GLN A 117 -28.74 8.04 13.78
N GLN A 118 -29.25 7.84 12.56
CA GLN A 118 -30.28 6.85 12.30
C GLN A 118 -29.80 5.46 12.72
N MET A 119 -30.62 4.71 13.45
CA MET A 119 -30.28 3.35 13.84
C MET A 119 -30.42 2.41 12.63
N VAL A 120 -29.31 1.84 12.20
CA VAL A 120 -29.30 0.79 11.18
C VAL A 120 -29.68 -0.54 11.86
N PRO A 121 -30.53 -1.38 11.24
CA PRO A 121 -30.85 -2.69 11.78
C PRO A 121 -29.61 -3.53 12.07
N ALA A 122 -29.71 -4.47 13.01
CA ALA A 122 -28.63 -5.41 13.26
C ALA A 122 -28.33 -6.23 11.99
N GLY A 123 -27.04 -6.41 11.71
CA GLY A 123 -26.55 -7.13 10.54
C GLY A 123 -25.22 -7.78 10.84
N ARG A 124 -24.68 -8.50 9.86
CA ARG A 124 -23.35 -9.08 9.99
C ARG A 124 -22.31 -7.97 9.96
N GLU A 125 -21.54 -7.84 11.03
CA GLU A 125 -20.43 -6.89 11.10
C GLU A 125 -19.26 -7.36 10.25
N VAL A 126 -18.79 -6.48 9.36
CA VAL A 126 -17.53 -6.61 8.62
C VAL A 126 -16.73 -5.31 8.79
N ILE A 127 -15.43 -5.38 8.53
CA ILE A 127 -14.54 -4.22 8.52
C ILE A 127 -14.05 -4.01 7.10
N VAL A 128 -14.07 -2.77 6.65
CA VAL A 128 -13.45 -2.34 5.39
C VAL A 128 -12.63 -1.10 5.67
N GLY A 129 -11.40 -1.06 5.18
CA GLY A 129 -10.56 0.11 5.39
C GLY A 129 -9.43 0.23 4.39
N THR A 130 -8.65 1.29 4.52
CA THR A 130 -7.36 1.43 3.83
C THR A 130 -6.29 1.86 4.82
N VAL A 131 -5.07 1.41 4.58
CA VAL A 131 -3.85 1.83 5.28
C VAL A 131 -2.76 2.15 4.27
N THR A 132 -1.87 3.07 4.63
CA THR A 132 -0.69 3.40 3.83
C THR A 132 0.52 2.65 4.37
N ASP A 133 0.97 1.64 3.62
CA ASP A 133 2.20 0.93 3.92
C ASP A 133 3.42 1.60 3.24
N PRO A 134 4.55 1.80 3.94
CA PRO A 134 5.73 2.43 3.37
C PRO A 134 6.35 1.68 2.17
N SER A 135 6.19 0.36 2.12
CA SER A 135 6.77 -0.55 1.11
C SER A 135 5.81 -0.85 -0.03
N PHE A 136 4.51 -0.93 0.23
CA PHE A 136 3.50 -1.31 -0.75
C PHE A 136 2.61 -0.16 -1.21
N GLY A 137 2.58 0.96 -0.47
CA GLY A 137 1.69 2.09 -0.71
C GLY A 137 0.30 1.83 -0.12
N LYS A 138 -0.75 2.28 -0.82
CA LYS A 138 -2.13 2.15 -0.34
C LYS A 138 -2.61 0.70 -0.41
N LEU A 139 -3.01 0.16 0.73
CA LEU A 139 -3.59 -1.17 0.88
C LEU A 139 -5.02 -1.06 1.36
N VAL A 140 -5.94 -1.73 0.67
CA VAL A 140 -7.33 -1.91 1.13
C VAL A 140 -7.42 -3.19 1.93
N ALA A 141 -8.06 -3.10 3.09
CA ALA A 141 -8.29 -4.19 4.03
C ALA A 141 -9.77 -4.59 4.03
N PHE A 142 -10.02 -5.89 4.13
CA PHE A 142 -11.35 -6.46 4.39
C PHE A 142 -11.25 -7.57 5.43
N GLY A 143 -12.19 -7.62 6.37
CA GLY A 143 -12.25 -8.69 7.37
C GLY A 143 -13.63 -8.82 8.03
N ILE A 144 -13.82 -9.87 8.82
CA ILE A 144 -15.01 -10.02 9.66
C ILE A 144 -14.90 -9.09 10.88
N GLY A 145 -15.99 -8.37 11.20
CA GLY A 145 -16.10 -7.43 12.31
C GLY A 145 -16.61 -8.04 13.62
N GLY A 146 -16.71 -7.22 14.66
CA GLY A 146 -17.22 -7.59 15.99
C GLY A 146 -16.19 -8.23 16.93
N VAL A 147 -16.66 -8.84 18.01
CA VAL A 147 -15.83 -9.43 19.10
C VAL A 147 -14.79 -10.44 18.59
N LEU A 148 -15.00 -11.02 17.40
CA LEU A 148 -14.11 -11.99 16.79
C LEU A 148 -12.85 -11.37 16.15
N VAL A 149 -12.80 -10.05 15.93
CA VAL A 149 -11.67 -9.35 15.28
C VAL A 149 -10.37 -9.50 16.07
N GLU A 150 -10.43 -9.25 17.38
CA GLU A 150 -9.25 -9.27 18.25
C GLU A 150 -8.65 -10.67 18.39
N VAL A 151 -9.49 -11.70 18.26
CA VAL A 151 -9.12 -13.12 18.44
C VAL A 151 -8.70 -13.79 17.14
N LEU A 152 -9.40 -13.54 16.02
CA LEU A 152 -9.17 -14.27 14.77
C LEU A 152 -8.23 -13.56 13.80
N ARG A 153 -8.11 -12.22 13.86
CA ARG A 153 -7.31 -11.38 12.95
C ARG A 153 -7.48 -11.79 11.48
N ASP A 154 -8.72 -12.11 11.09
CA ASP A 154 -9.04 -12.61 9.74
C ASP A 154 -9.26 -11.45 8.77
N VAL A 155 -8.14 -10.88 8.32
CA VAL A 155 -8.09 -9.71 7.44
C VAL A 155 -7.28 -10.05 6.20
N VAL A 156 -7.76 -9.63 5.04
CA VAL A 156 -7.07 -9.74 3.76
C VAL A 156 -6.78 -8.36 3.19
N PHE A 157 -5.65 -8.25 2.49
CA PHE A 157 -5.19 -7.00 1.89
C PHE A 157 -5.12 -7.10 0.36
N ARG A 158 -5.39 -5.98 -0.31
CA ARG A 158 -5.11 -5.76 -1.74
C ARG A 158 -4.51 -4.37 -1.94
N LEU A 159 -3.68 -4.22 -2.97
CA LEU A 159 -3.19 -2.90 -3.38
C LEU A 159 -4.35 -2.09 -3.95
N ALA A 160 -4.40 -0.79 -3.63
CA ALA A 160 -5.29 0.14 -4.31
C ALA A 160 -4.71 0.54 -5.70
N PRO A 161 -5.56 0.79 -6.72
CA PRO A 161 -7.02 0.64 -6.70
C PRO A 161 -7.45 -0.83 -6.71
N VAL A 162 -8.60 -1.12 -6.13
CA VAL A 162 -9.19 -2.47 -6.07
C VAL A 162 -10.24 -2.62 -7.15
N SER A 163 -10.12 -3.64 -8.00
CA SER A 163 -11.16 -3.95 -9.00
C SER A 163 -12.33 -4.73 -8.38
N LYS A 164 -13.45 -4.83 -9.10
CA LYS A 164 -14.59 -5.69 -8.70
C LYS A 164 -14.20 -7.14 -8.46
N SER A 165 -13.32 -7.69 -9.30
CA SER A 165 -12.80 -9.06 -9.14
C SER A 165 -11.90 -9.19 -7.93
N ASP A 166 -11.08 -8.18 -7.63
CA ASP A 166 -10.25 -8.18 -6.44
C ASP A 166 -11.11 -8.15 -5.17
N ALA A 167 -12.12 -7.26 -5.13
CA ALA A 167 -13.05 -7.15 -4.01
C ALA A 167 -13.81 -8.46 -3.77
N ALA A 168 -14.37 -9.09 -4.82
CA ALA A 168 -15.01 -10.40 -4.70
C ALA A 168 -14.03 -11.47 -4.18
N GLY A 169 -12.80 -11.47 -4.70
CA GLY A 169 -11.74 -12.38 -4.25
C GLY A 169 -11.31 -12.14 -2.80
N MET A 170 -11.41 -10.91 -2.27
CA MET A 170 -11.17 -10.64 -0.85
C MET A 170 -12.21 -11.32 0.03
N LEU A 171 -13.49 -11.31 -0.35
CA LEU A 171 -14.54 -12.04 0.38
C LEU A 171 -14.34 -13.55 0.37
N ASP A 172 -13.70 -14.09 -0.66
CA ASP A 172 -13.39 -15.53 -0.77
C ASP A 172 -12.12 -15.94 -0.02
N ALA A 173 -11.25 -14.98 0.29
CA ALA A 173 -9.94 -15.22 0.88
C ALA A 173 -9.91 -15.15 2.41
N ILE A 174 -10.92 -14.55 3.05
CA ILE A 174 -11.06 -14.61 4.51
C ILE A 174 -11.31 -16.05 4.95
N LYS A 175 -10.69 -16.46 6.07
CA LYS A 175 -10.83 -17.83 6.62
C LYS A 175 -12.27 -18.13 7.00
N ALA A 176 -12.95 -17.14 7.56
CA ALA A 176 -14.33 -17.23 8.05
C ALA A 176 -15.37 -16.90 6.97
N LYS A 177 -15.07 -17.08 5.67
CA LYS A 177 -16.00 -16.76 4.57
C LYS A 177 -17.39 -17.40 4.67
N GLN A 178 -17.50 -18.58 5.31
CA GLN A 178 -18.78 -19.25 5.57
C GLN A 178 -19.72 -18.41 6.44
N ILE A 179 -19.17 -17.50 7.26
CA ILE A 179 -19.96 -16.55 8.03
C ILE A 179 -20.79 -15.64 7.11
N LEU A 180 -20.26 -15.30 5.94
CA LEU A 180 -20.95 -14.48 4.95
C LEU A 180 -22.10 -15.23 4.25
N GLU A 181 -22.09 -16.57 4.29
CA GLU A 181 -23.13 -17.42 3.70
C GLU A 181 -24.33 -17.63 4.65
N GLY A 182 -24.21 -17.19 5.90
CA GLY A 182 -25.23 -17.33 6.94
C GLY A 182 -24.87 -18.43 7.96
N VAL A 183 -25.17 -18.18 9.23
CA VAL A 183 -24.89 -19.11 10.34
C VAL A 183 -25.93 -18.95 11.44
N ARG A 184 -26.31 -20.06 12.09
CA ARG A 184 -27.18 -20.06 13.29
C ARG A 184 -28.52 -19.32 13.12
N GLY A 185 -29.15 -19.43 11.95
CA GLY A 185 -30.45 -18.81 11.67
C GLY A 185 -30.37 -17.40 11.08
N GLU A 186 -29.17 -16.83 10.95
CA GLU A 186 -28.94 -15.63 10.15
C GLU A 186 -28.84 -15.99 8.66
N GLY A 187 -29.45 -15.15 7.82
CA GLY A 187 -29.38 -15.28 6.36
C GLY A 187 -28.01 -14.88 5.78
N PRO A 188 -27.77 -15.16 4.50
CA PRO A 188 -26.55 -14.74 3.82
C PRO A 188 -26.46 -13.21 3.74
N VAL A 189 -25.23 -12.70 3.62
CA VAL A 189 -25.00 -11.26 3.39
C VAL A 189 -24.98 -10.93 1.90
N GLY A 190 -25.32 -9.68 1.59
CA GLY A 190 -25.23 -9.08 0.26
C GLY A 190 -23.78 -8.87 -0.14
N ARG A 191 -23.11 -9.93 -0.59
CA ARG A 191 -21.69 -9.94 -0.99
C ARG A 191 -21.36 -8.84 -2.02
N ALA A 192 -22.28 -8.57 -2.94
CA ALA A 192 -22.11 -7.51 -3.94
C ALA A 192 -22.06 -6.12 -3.32
N ALA A 193 -22.86 -5.85 -2.27
CA ALA A 193 -22.85 -4.57 -1.57
C ALA A 193 -21.55 -4.36 -0.78
N ILE A 194 -21.04 -5.42 -0.14
CA ILE A 194 -19.73 -5.37 0.53
C ILE A 194 -18.61 -5.11 -0.49
N ALA A 195 -18.61 -5.84 -1.61
CA ALA A 195 -17.60 -5.67 -2.66
C ALA A 195 -17.62 -4.26 -3.27
N ASP A 196 -18.79 -3.66 -3.44
CA ASP A 196 -18.96 -2.28 -3.90
C ASP A 196 -18.38 -1.27 -2.89
N ILE A 197 -18.57 -1.47 -1.58
CA ILE A 197 -17.92 -0.65 -0.54
C ILE A 197 -16.38 -0.79 -0.60
N ILE A 198 -15.86 -2.01 -0.77
CA ILE A 198 -14.41 -2.24 -0.89
C ILE A 198 -13.84 -1.51 -2.12
N GLU A 199 -14.51 -1.58 -3.28
CA GLU A 199 -14.11 -0.86 -4.49
C GLU A 199 -14.09 0.66 -4.25
N LYS A 200 -15.13 1.19 -3.61
CA LYS A 200 -15.23 2.63 -3.28
C LYS A 200 -14.14 3.07 -2.31
N VAL A 201 -13.83 2.28 -1.28
CA VAL A 201 -12.70 2.55 -0.36
C VAL A 201 -11.37 2.50 -1.11
N GLY A 202 -11.18 1.55 -2.03
CA GLY A 202 -10.00 1.51 -2.89
C GLY A 202 -9.87 2.74 -3.80
N ARG A 203 -11.00 3.27 -4.27
CA ARG A 203 -11.04 4.52 -5.03
C ARG A 203 -10.71 5.73 -4.16
N ILE A 204 -11.29 5.84 -2.96
CA ILE A 204 -10.95 6.90 -1.97
C ILE A 204 -9.43 6.90 -1.71
N ALA A 205 -8.85 5.73 -1.44
CA ALA A 205 -7.42 5.59 -1.16
C ALA A 205 -6.53 6.03 -2.33
N THR A 206 -7.01 5.83 -3.56
CA THR A 206 -6.30 6.20 -4.80
C THR A 206 -6.42 7.69 -5.11
N ASP A 207 -7.63 8.23 -4.99
CA ASP A 207 -7.96 9.60 -5.36
C ASP A 207 -7.51 10.62 -4.29
N LEU A 208 -7.34 10.20 -3.03
CA LEU A 208 -6.97 11.04 -1.88
C LEU A 208 -5.73 10.49 -1.15
N PRO A 209 -4.51 10.68 -1.69
CA PRO A 209 -3.28 10.12 -1.13
C PRO A 209 -2.93 10.63 0.28
N GLU A 210 -3.50 11.75 0.70
CA GLU A 210 -3.34 12.35 2.03
C GLU A 210 -4.06 11.55 3.13
N ILE A 211 -5.03 10.68 2.78
CA ILE A 211 -5.67 9.76 3.73
C ILE A 211 -4.69 8.64 4.08
N LEU A 212 -4.10 8.68 5.27
CA LEU A 212 -3.16 7.66 5.72
C LEU A 212 -3.87 6.37 6.12
N GLU A 213 -5.03 6.52 6.76
CA GLU A 213 -5.90 5.44 7.22
C GLU A 213 -7.36 5.84 7.04
N LEU A 214 -8.19 4.91 6.59
CA LEU A 214 -9.65 5.00 6.66
C LEU A 214 -10.14 3.68 7.21
N ASP A 215 -10.94 3.71 8.27
CA ASP A 215 -11.48 2.53 8.92
C ASP A 215 -13.02 2.63 8.98
N LEU A 216 -13.71 1.71 8.31
CA LEU A 216 -15.16 1.52 8.40
C LEU A 216 -15.42 0.35 9.34
N ASN A 217 -15.68 0.67 10.60
CA ASN A 217 -15.75 -0.31 11.66
C ASN A 217 -16.87 0.00 12.67
N PRO A 218 -18.05 -0.67 12.61
CA PRO A 218 -18.39 -1.72 11.64
C PRO A 218 -19.05 -1.19 10.35
N VAL A 219 -18.97 -2.02 9.31
CA VAL A 219 -19.94 -2.06 8.21
C VAL A 219 -20.97 -3.14 8.53
N LEU A 220 -22.24 -2.77 8.62
CA LEU A 220 -23.35 -3.70 8.84
C LEU A 220 -23.85 -4.23 7.50
N ALA A 221 -23.68 -5.53 7.28
CA ALA A 221 -24.13 -6.22 6.08
C ALA A 221 -25.42 -7.01 6.30
N HIS A 222 -26.35 -6.83 5.38
CA HIS A 222 -27.64 -7.53 5.29
C HIS A 222 -27.74 -8.26 3.96
N GLU A 223 -28.78 -9.06 3.74
CA GLU A 223 -28.97 -9.86 2.53
C GLU A 223 -28.86 -9.05 1.21
N LYS A 224 -29.31 -7.77 1.22
CA LYS A 224 -29.38 -6.93 0.02
C LYS A 224 -28.60 -5.62 0.11
N GLY A 225 -27.85 -5.38 1.18
CA GLY A 225 -27.18 -4.10 1.38
C GLY A 225 -26.10 -4.15 2.44
N ALA A 226 -25.27 -3.11 2.48
CA ALA A 226 -24.26 -2.91 3.49
C ALA A 226 -24.17 -1.41 3.80
N VAL A 227 -24.00 -1.05 5.07
CA VAL A 227 -23.96 0.35 5.53
C VAL A 227 -22.82 0.52 6.54
N ALA A 228 -21.95 1.48 6.31
CA ALA A 228 -20.91 1.86 7.28
C ALA A 228 -21.53 2.72 8.38
N VAL A 229 -21.49 2.26 9.63
CA VAL A 229 -22.15 2.95 10.77
C VAL A 229 -21.18 3.75 11.65
N ASP A 230 -19.89 3.47 11.53
CA ASP A 230 -18.84 4.30 12.09
C ASP A 230 -17.68 4.40 11.08
N VAL A 231 -17.00 5.53 11.13
CA VAL A 231 -15.89 5.85 10.24
C VAL A 231 -14.84 6.64 10.99
N ARG A 232 -13.58 6.27 10.78
CA ARG A 232 -12.43 7.07 11.18
C ARG A 232 -11.54 7.30 9.98
N ILE A 233 -11.12 8.54 9.76
CA ILE A 233 -10.16 8.90 8.71
C ILE A 233 -8.99 9.64 9.34
N ALA A 234 -7.80 9.07 9.21
CA ALA A 234 -6.55 9.72 9.55
C ALA A 234 -5.94 10.35 8.30
N VAL A 235 -5.46 11.58 8.44
CA VAL A 235 -4.86 12.36 7.35
C VAL A 235 -3.43 12.74 7.70
N GLY A 236 -2.60 12.93 6.68
CA GLY A 236 -1.22 13.36 6.87
C GLY A 236 -0.53 13.64 5.54
N GLU A 237 0.81 13.60 5.56
CA GLU A 237 1.59 13.77 4.34
C GLU A 237 1.36 12.58 3.40
N PRO A 238 1.02 12.82 2.13
CA PRO A 238 0.88 11.75 1.17
C PRO A 238 2.23 11.02 1.03
N PRO A 239 2.22 9.69 0.81
CA PRO A 239 3.45 8.96 0.55
C PRO A 239 4.15 9.52 -0.68
N THR A 240 5.49 9.59 -0.64
CA THR A 240 6.29 10.05 -1.78
C THR A 240 5.92 9.26 -3.02
N GLU A 241 5.53 9.96 -4.08
CA GLU A 241 5.16 9.32 -5.32
C GLU A 241 6.35 8.51 -5.86
N ARG A 242 6.10 7.23 -6.13
CA ARG A 242 7.11 6.35 -6.70
C ARG A 242 7.13 6.51 -8.20
N TYR A 243 8.29 6.80 -8.77
CA TYR A 243 8.49 6.81 -10.21
C TYR A 243 8.03 5.48 -10.83
N ARG A 244 7.00 5.56 -11.69
CA ARG A 244 6.49 4.44 -12.48
C ARG A 244 6.52 4.84 -13.96
N PRO A 245 7.46 4.29 -14.75
CA PRO A 245 7.47 4.55 -16.20
C PRO A 245 6.24 3.91 -16.88
N PRO A 246 5.86 4.38 -18.07
CA PRO A 246 4.81 3.77 -18.88
C PRO A 246 5.00 2.26 -19.05
N HIS A 247 3.91 1.50 -19.12
CA HIS A 247 3.95 0.03 -19.23
C HIS A 247 4.81 -0.46 -20.40
N ALA A 248 4.73 0.20 -21.56
CA ALA A 248 5.54 -0.15 -22.73
C ALA A 248 7.05 0.01 -22.49
N GLU A 249 7.47 1.03 -21.73
CA GLU A 249 8.87 1.23 -21.36
C GLU A 249 9.32 0.17 -20.36
N ILE A 250 8.47 -0.20 -19.40
CA ILE A 250 8.75 -1.31 -18.46
C ILE A 250 8.99 -2.59 -19.24
N VAL A 251 8.09 -2.96 -20.16
CA VAL A 251 8.22 -4.19 -20.96
C VAL A 251 9.48 -4.17 -21.81
N THR A 252 9.76 -3.04 -22.48
CA THR A 252 10.95 -2.88 -23.32
C THR A 252 12.24 -3.05 -22.50
N ALA A 253 12.32 -2.38 -21.35
CA ALA A 253 13.51 -2.41 -20.52
C ALA A 253 13.70 -3.78 -19.83
N MET A 254 12.61 -4.41 -19.37
CA MET A 254 12.65 -5.75 -18.77
C MET A 254 13.06 -6.83 -19.78
N ASN A 255 12.60 -6.76 -21.02
CA ASN A 255 13.01 -7.71 -22.06
C ASN A 255 14.53 -7.69 -22.29
N ARG A 256 15.16 -6.51 -22.24
CA ARG A 256 16.61 -6.37 -22.43
C ARG A 256 17.43 -6.99 -21.29
N ILE A 257 16.97 -6.85 -20.04
CA ILE A 257 17.63 -7.51 -18.89
C ILE A 257 17.39 -9.02 -18.88
N LEU A 258 16.17 -9.46 -19.19
CA LEU A 258 15.77 -10.85 -19.00
C LEU A 258 16.15 -11.76 -20.17
N LYS A 259 16.48 -11.20 -21.34
CA LYS A 259 16.80 -11.97 -22.56
C LYS A 259 18.06 -11.47 -23.28
N PRO A 260 19.16 -11.14 -22.59
CA PRO A 260 20.30 -10.48 -23.20
C PRO A 260 20.93 -11.36 -24.29
N ASP A 261 21.42 -10.75 -25.36
CA ASP A 261 22.30 -11.33 -26.37
C ASP A 261 23.77 -11.08 -26.04
N SER A 262 24.07 -10.15 -25.13
CA SER A 262 25.41 -9.91 -24.62
C SER A 262 25.48 -9.50 -23.15
N VAL A 263 26.51 -9.98 -22.47
CA VAL A 263 26.76 -9.72 -21.05
C VAL A 263 28.19 -9.23 -20.84
N ALA A 264 28.35 -8.09 -20.18
CA ALA A 264 29.63 -7.65 -19.65
C ALA A 264 29.77 -8.04 -18.18
N VAL A 265 30.92 -8.56 -17.76
CA VAL A 265 31.19 -8.89 -16.35
C VAL A 265 32.22 -7.91 -15.81
N ILE A 266 31.74 -6.92 -15.06
CA ILE A 266 32.57 -5.89 -14.42
C ILE A 266 33.14 -6.45 -13.13
N GLY A 267 34.47 -6.49 -13.02
CA GLY A 267 35.15 -7.22 -11.96
C GLY A 267 35.36 -8.69 -12.30
N ALA A 268 35.35 -9.04 -13.60
CA ALA A 268 35.76 -10.36 -14.06
C ALA A 268 37.16 -10.71 -13.53
N SER A 269 37.40 -11.99 -13.22
CA SER A 269 38.69 -12.44 -12.72
C SER A 269 38.97 -13.87 -13.15
N ALA A 270 40.25 -14.20 -13.36
CA ALA A 270 40.72 -15.57 -13.56
C ALA A 270 41.10 -16.28 -12.24
N GLU A 271 41.04 -15.55 -11.10
CA GLU A 271 41.44 -16.08 -9.80
C GLU A 271 40.29 -16.82 -9.13
N ALA A 272 40.51 -18.10 -8.83
CA ALA A 272 39.53 -18.96 -8.17
C ALA A 272 39.11 -18.38 -6.80
N GLY A 273 37.82 -18.53 -6.47
CA GLY A 273 37.23 -18.02 -5.22
C GLY A 273 36.75 -16.57 -5.28
N LYS A 274 37.14 -15.78 -6.30
CA LYS A 274 36.54 -14.46 -6.53
C LYS A 274 35.14 -14.59 -7.15
N ILE A 275 34.22 -13.72 -6.72
CA ILE A 275 32.84 -13.65 -7.26
C ILE A 275 32.87 -13.50 -8.78
N GLY A 276 33.70 -12.60 -9.31
CA GLY A 276 33.83 -12.39 -10.74
C GLY A 276 34.32 -13.61 -11.51
N ASN A 277 35.17 -14.46 -10.90
CA ASN A 277 35.58 -15.72 -11.52
C ASN A 277 34.41 -16.72 -11.57
N SER A 278 33.63 -16.81 -10.50
CA SER A 278 32.47 -17.71 -10.44
C SER A 278 31.42 -17.34 -11.49
N VAL A 279 31.13 -16.04 -11.66
CA VAL A 279 30.23 -15.54 -12.71
C VAL A 279 30.76 -15.88 -14.11
N MET A 280 32.05 -15.64 -14.37
CA MET A 280 32.67 -15.95 -15.66
C MET A 280 32.56 -17.44 -15.98
N LYS A 281 32.95 -18.32 -15.05
CA LYS A 281 32.86 -19.78 -15.21
C LYS A 281 31.43 -20.24 -15.42
N ASN A 282 30.47 -19.72 -14.66
CA ASN A 282 29.07 -20.09 -14.83
C ASN A 282 28.51 -19.72 -16.21
N LEU A 283 28.89 -18.56 -16.75
CA LEU A 283 28.48 -18.16 -18.10
C LEU A 283 29.10 -19.06 -19.17
N ILE A 284 30.39 -19.38 -19.04
CA ILE A 284 31.14 -20.18 -20.02
C ILE A 284 30.73 -21.66 -19.93
N ASN A 285 30.84 -22.27 -18.75
CA ASN A 285 30.56 -23.70 -18.52
C ASN A 285 29.06 -24.00 -18.62
N GLY A 286 28.21 -23.03 -18.28
CA GLY A 286 26.76 -23.13 -18.52
C GLY A 286 26.40 -23.11 -19.99
N GLY A 287 27.31 -22.71 -20.89
CA GLY A 287 27.08 -22.67 -22.32
C GLY A 287 26.19 -21.52 -22.76
N TYR A 288 26.37 -20.33 -22.15
CA TYR A 288 25.64 -19.14 -22.55
C TYR A 288 25.82 -18.88 -24.04
N GLN A 289 24.69 -18.74 -24.75
CA GLN A 289 24.67 -18.66 -26.21
C GLN A 289 24.93 -17.23 -26.75
N GLY A 290 24.99 -16.24 -25.87
CA GLY A 290 25.30 -14.85 -26.24
C GLY A 290 26.77 -14.49 -26.10
N LYS A 291 27.10 -13.21 -26.30
CA LYS A 291 28.46 -12.69 -26.19
C LYS A 291 28.83 -12.40 -24.73
N ILE A 292 30.04 -12.77 -24.32
CA ILE A 292 30.58 -12.50 -22.98
C ILE A 292 31.73 -11.51 -23.12
N TYR A 293 31.68 -10.41 -22.35
CA TYR A 293 32.73 -9.40 -22.30
C TYR A 293 33.30 -9.28 -20.88
N PRO A 294 34.46 -9.89 -20.59
CA PRO A 294 35.16 -9.67 -19.33
C PRO A 294 35.62 -8.21 -19.23
N VAL A 295 35.31 -7.53 -18.12
CA VAL A 295 35.77 -6.17 -17.85
C VAL A 295 36.66 -6.17 -16.61
N HIS A 296 37.94 -5.84 -16.81
CA HIS A 296 38.96 -5.85 -15.78
C HIS A 296 40.07 -4.84 -16.12
N PRO A 297 40.56 -4.02 -15.17
CA PRO A 297 41.38 -2.83 -15.47
C PRO A 297 42.80 -3.12 -15.98
N LYS A 298 43.31 -4.36 -15.84
CA LYS A 298 44.72 -4.69 -16.13
C LYS A 298 44.92 -5.92 -17.02
N ALA A 299 44.20 -7.00 -16.73
CA ALA A 299 44.23 -8.23 -17.53
C ALA A 299 43.80 -7.97 -18.98
N GLU A 300 44.53 -8.57 -19.92
CA GLU A 300 44.21 -8.54 -21.36
C GLU A 300 43.30 -9.70 -21.77
N GLU A 301 43.27 -10.77 -20.98
CA GLU A 301 42.49 -11.98 -21.22
C GLU A 301 41.99 -12.58 -19.90
N ILE A 302 40.76 -13.11 -19.88
CA ILE A 302 40.15 -13.82 -18.75
C ILE A 302 39.36 -15.02 -19.30
N GLU A 303 39.67 -16.23 -18.81
CA GLU A 303 38.99 -17.48 -19.21
C GLU A 303 38.93 -17.68 -20.73
N GLY A 304 40.02 -17.37 -21.44
CA GLY A 304 40.11 -17.51 -22.91
C GLY A 304 39.47 -16.38 -23.72
N LEU A 305 38.92 -15.35 -23.06
CA LEU A 305 38.22 -14.24 -23.69
C LEU A 305 38.99 -12.93 -23.52
N LYS A 306 39.02 -12.11 -24.59
CA LYS A 306 39.59 -10.75 -24.55
C LYS A 306 38.92 -9.93 -23.44
N ALA A 307 39.73 -9.44 -22.50
CA ALA A 307 39.28 -8.57 -21.43
C ALA A 307 39.40 -7.10 -21.83
N TYR A 308 38.48 -6.28 -21.32
CA TYR A 308 38.40 -4.85 -21.61
C TYR A 308 38.69 -4.04 -20.34
N PRO A 309 39.44 -2.93 -20.41
CA PRO A 309 39.77 -2.12 -19.24
C PRO A 309 38.54 -1.41 -18.65
N SER A 310 37.52 -1.15 -19.46
CA SER A 310 36.24 -0.57 -19.08
C SER A 310 35.13 -1.03 -20.02
N VAL A 311 33.86 -0.88 -19.61
CA VAL A 311 32.71 -1.21 -20.46
C VAL A 311 32.66 -0.33 -21.73
N LYS A 312 33.22 0.88 -21.66
CA LYS A 312 33.30 1.83 -22.79
C LYS A 312 34.25 1.36 -23.89
N ALA A 313 35.25 0.55 -23.55
CA ALA A 313 36.21 0.01 -24.51
C ALA A 313 35.65 -1.15 -25.34
N ILE A 314 34.45 -1.65 -25.00
CA ILE A 314 33.79 -2.72 -25.77
C ILE A 314 33.24 -2.12 -27.07
N GLU A 315 33.69 -2.64 -28.21
CA GLU A 315 33.23 -2.17 -29.52
C GLU A 315 31.78 -2.59 -29.80
N GLY A 316 31.38 -3.78 -29.33
CA GLY A 316 30.02 -4.31 -29.50
C GLY A 316 28.98 -3.66 -28.59
N GLU A 317 27.72 -4.07 -28.79
CA GLU A 317 26.61 -3.75 -27.90
C GLU A 317 26.65 -4.65 -26.65
N VAL A 318 26.28 -4.08 -25.51
CA VAL A 318 26.18 -4.74 -24.22
C VAL A 318 24.74 -4.58 -23.71
N ASP A 319 23.99 -5.67 -23.65
CA ASP A 319 22.61 -5.63 -23.14
C ASP A 319 22.56 -5.57 -21.62
N CYS A 320 23.51 -6.23 -20.96
CA CYS A 320 23.51 -6.39 -19.52
C CYS A 320 24.93 -6.34 -18.95
N ALA A 321 25.14 -5.56 -17.88
CA ALA A 321 26.38 -5.55 -17.12
C ALA A 321 26.19 -6.19 -15.75
N VAL A 322 26.98 -7.21 -15.43
CA VAL A 322 27.00 -7.89 -14.14
C VAL A 322 28.16 -7.32 -13.32
N PHE A 323 27.85 -6.78 -12.15
CA PHE A 323 28.81 -6.13 -11.28
C PHE A 323 29.28 -7.11 -10.21
N ALA A 324 30.58 -7.40 -10.19
CA ALA A 324 31.26 -8.22 -9.20
C ALA A 324 32.43 -7.45 -8.56
N ILE A 325 32.19 -6.17 -8.27
CA ILE A 325 33.18 -5.22 -7.69
C ILE A 325 32.70 -4.70 -6.33
N PRO A 326 33.61 -4.23 -5.44
CA PRO A 326 33.20 -3.61 -4.18
C PRO A 326 32.23 -2.42 -4.37
N ALA A 327 31.29 -2.24 -3.43
CA ALA A 327 30.20 -1.25 -3.51
C ALA A 327 30.67 0.17 -3.86
N GLN A 328 31.78 0.63 -3.28
CA GLN A 328 32.34 1.97 -3.52
C GLN A 328 32.69 2.26 -4.99
N PHE A 329 32.91 1.23 -5.80
CA PHE A 329 33.25 1.37 -7.22
C PHE A 329 32.03 1.23 -8.14
N VAL A 330 30.88 0.81 -7.62
CA VAL A 330 29.67 0.57 -8.42
C VAL A 330 29.14 1.86 -9.08
N PRO A 331 29.01 3.02 -8.38
CA PRO A 331 28.50 4.23 -9.02
C PRO A 331 29.31 4.67 -10.25
N GLY A 332 30.64 4.64 -10.16
CA GLY A 332 31.52 5.00 -11.27
C GLY A 332 31.35 4.08 -12.47
N ALA A 333 31.39 2.76 -12.26
CA ALA A 333 31.18 1.79 -13.32
C ALA A 333 29.75 1.83 -13.91
N LEU A 334 28.74 2.18 -13.10
CA LEU A 334 27.37 2.34 -13.56
C LEU A 334 27.21 3.58 -14.47
N ARG A 335 27.91 4.68 -14.18
CA ARG A 335 27.96 5.84 -15.09
C ARG A 335 28.58 5.47 -16.43
N GLU A 336 29.68 4.71 -16.43
CA GLU A 336 30.28 4.24 -17.69
C GLU A 336 29.34 3.33 -18.50
N CYS A 337 28.54 2.50 -17.82
CA CYS A 337 27.48 1.71 -18.46
C CYS A 337 26.45 2.63 -19.12
N GLY A 338 26.04 3.69 -18.43
CA GLY A 338 25.11 4.70 -18.95
C GLY A 338 25.66 5.45 -20.17
N GLU A 339 26.89 5.92 -20.10
CA GLU A 339 27.60 6.58 -21.22
C GLU A 339 27.72 5.68 -22.45
N LYS A 340 27.90 4.36 -22.24
CA LYS A 340 27.93 3.35 -23.31
C LYS A 340 26.54 2.98 -23.84
N GLY A 341 25.47 3.32 -23.11
CA GLY A 341 24.09 2.97 -23.45
C GLY A 341 23.66 1.56 -23.03
N VAL A 342 24.31 0.99 -22.01
CA VAL A 342 23.94 -0.33 -21.47
C VAL A 342 22.60 -0.24 -20.74
N PRO A 343 21.56 -0.99 -21.16
CA PRO A 343 20.21 -0.81 -20.63
C PRO A 343 19.96 -1.53 -19.30
N GLY A 344 20.81 -2.49 -18.92
CA GLY A 344 20.62 -3.33 -17.73
C GLY A 344 21.88 -3.49 -16.87
N ALA A 345 21.73 -3.38 -15.56
CA ALA A 345 22.79 -3.60 -14.58
C ALA A 345 22.34 -4.58 -13.48
N ILE A 346 23.14 -5.64 -13.27
CA ILE A 346 22.93 -6.67 -12.26
C ILE A 346 23.95 -6.47 -11.15
N LEU A 347 23.47 -6.06 -9.99
CA LEU A 347 24.27 -5.56 -8.88
C LEU A 347 24.39 -6.64 -7.80
N ILE A 348 25.37 -7.53 -7.92
CA ILE A 348 25.70 -8.52 -6.89
C ILE A 348 26.14 -7.90 -5.54
N PRO A 349 26.93 -6.80 -5.50
CA PRO A 349 27.58 -6.37 -4.26
C PRO A 349 26.60 -5.95 -3.16
N SER A 350 26.98 -6.23 -1.91
CA SER A 350 26.35 -5.67 -0.70
C SER A 350 27.10 -4.41 -0.22
N GLY A 351 26.55 -3.70 0.76
CA GLY A 351 27.08 -2.47 1.37
C GLY A 351 26.23 -1.21 1.15
N PHE A 352 24.96 -1.37 0.79
CA PHE A 352 24.04 -0.27 0.48
C PHE A 352 23.00 -0.07 1.60
N ALA A 353 21.72 0.14 1.26
CA ALA A 353 20.69 0.48 2.24
C ALA A 353 20.48 -0.63 3.29
N GLU A 354 20.73 -1.89 2.92
CA GLU A 354 20.65 -3.04 3.82
C GLU A 354 21.68 -3.01 4.95
N THR A 355 22.78 -2.25 4.79
CA THR A 355 23.77 -2.00 5.86
C THR A 355 23.64 -0.59 6.44
N GLY A 356 22.54 0.12 6.15
CA GLY A 356 22.29 1.49 6.60
C GLY A 356 22.84 2.59 5.68
N ASN A 357 23.50 2.25 4.56
CA ASN A 357 24.04 3.22 3.61
C ASN A 357 23.00 3.60 2.54
N VAL A 358 21.95 4.29 3.00
CA VAL A 358 20.81 4.71 2.14
C VAL A 358 21.27 5.65 1.02
N ALA A 359 22.17 6.59 1.34
CA ALA A 359 22.67 7.57 0.38
C ALA A 359 23.36 6.93 -0.84
N ALA A 360 24.18 5.89 -0.63
CA ALA A 360 24.80 5.18 -1.74
C ALA A 360 23.76 4.48 -2.63
N GLN A 361 22.70 3.92 -2.06
CA GLN A 361 21.62 3.30 -2.86
C GLN A 361 20.82 4.34 -3.65
N GLU A 362 20.56 5.51 -3.04
CA GLU A 362 19.89 6.62 -3.72
C GLU A 362 20.72 7.16 -4.89
N GLU A 363 22.05 7.23 -4.74
CA GLU A 363 22.95 7.57 -5.84
C GLU A 363 22.83 6.57 -7.00
N LEU A 364 22.80 5.27 -6.72
CA LEU A 364 22.59 4.26 -7.77
C LEU A 364 21.26 4.45 -8.50
N GLN A 365 20.17 4.70 -7.75
CA GLN A 365 18.87 4.98 -8.35
C GLN A 365 18.89 6.25 -9.21
N ALA A 366 19.60 7.30 -8.77
CA ALA A 366 19.74 8.53 -9.53
C ALA A 366 20.47 8.29 -10.86
N ILE A 367 21.60 7.56 -10.85
CA ILE A 367 22.35 7.20 -12.07
C ILE A 367 21.48 6.33 -12.99
N GLY A 368 20.79 5.32 -12.44
CA GLY A 368 19.89 4.46 -13.20
C GLY A 368 18.78 5.24 -13.90
N ARG A 369 18.23 6.28 -13.25
CA ARG A 369 17.24 7.18 -13.86
C ARG A 369 17.87 8.10 -14.91
N GLU A 370 19.02 8.70 -14.62
CA GLU A 370 19.76 9.61 -15.52
C GLU A 370 20.04 8.97 -16.88
N TYR A 371 20.50 7.72 -16.87
CA TYR A 371 20.89 6.99 -18.09
C TYR A 371 19.86 5.96 -18.57
N ASN A 372 18.68 5.91 -17.93
CA ASN A 372 17.63 4.90 -18.20
C ASN A 372 18.15 3.44 -18.11
N ILE A 373 19.00 3.16 -17.13
CA ILE A 373 19.51 1.82 -16.82
C ILE A 373 18.58 1.17 -15.81
N ARG A 374 18.18 -0.06 -16.10
CA ARG A 374 17.43 -0.87 -15.15
C ARG A 374 18.35 -1.64 -14.23
N LEU A 375 18.10 -1.49 -12.95
CA LEU A 375 18.90 -2.06 -11.88
C LEU A 375 18.19 -3.30 -11.33
N MET A 376 18.90 -4.42 -11.25
CA MET A 376 18.51 -5.61 -10.52
C MET A 376 19.49 -5.78 -9.36
N GLY A 377 19.02 -5.66 -8.12
CA GLY A 377 19.87 -5.54 -6.93
C GLY A 377 19.85 -4.13 -6.34
N PRO A 378 20.78 -3.76 -5.44
CA PRO A 378 22.00 -4.49 -5.06
C PRO A 378 21.77 -5.72 -4.18
N ASN A 379 22.85 -6.35 -3.72
CA ASN A 379 22.87 -7.49 -2.79
C ASN A 379 22.02 -8.69 -3.25
N ILE A 380 22.31 -9.20 -4.45
CA ILE A 380 21.65 -10.37 -5.03
C ILE A 380 22.67 -11.43 -5.45
N TYR A 381 22.20 -12.66 -5.64
CA TYR A 381 23.03 -13.74 -6.19
C TYR A 381 23.39 -13.58 -7.67
N GLY A 382 22.61 -12.78 -8.39
CA GLY A 382 22.61 -12.69 -9.85
C GLY A 382 21.29 -13.19 -10.42
N PHE A 383 21.30 -13.68 -11.67
CA PHE A 383 20.10 -14.23 -12.30
C PHE A 383 20.42 -15.34 -13.30
N TYR A 384 19.39 -16.09 -13.68
CA TYR A 384 19.46 -17.17 -14.67
C TYR A 384 18.39 -16.98 -15.75
N TYR A 385 18.73 -17.32 -17.00
CA TYR A 385 17.79 -17.36 -18.12
C TYR A 385 17.97 -18.66 -18.93
N THR A 386 17.04 -19.60 -18.72
CA THR A 386 17.04 -20.97 -19.27
C THR A 386 17.24 -21.03 -20.78
N HIS A 387 16.55 -20.17 -21.53
CA HIS A 387 16.44 -20.33 -22.99
C HIS A 387 17.76 -20.06 -23.73
N LYS A 388 18.70 -19.31 -23.12
CA LYS A 388 20.05 -19.07 -23.68
C LYS A 388 21.15 -19.69 -22.81
N ASN A 389 20.79 -20.55 -21.85
CA ASN A 389 21.70 -21.08 -20.84
C ASN A 389 22.52 -20.00 -20.10
N LEU A 390 21.95 -18.82 -19.89
CA LEU A 390 22.63 -17.76 -19.16
C LEU A 390 22.60 -18.07 -17.66
N CYS A 391 23.76 -18.25 -17.04
CA CYS A 391 23.93 -18.31 -15.59
C CYS A 391 24.85 -17.18 -15.11
N ALA A 392 24.28 -16.01 -14.86
CA ALA A 392 25.00 -14.83 -14.38
C ALA A 392 24.95 -14.72 -12.85
N THR A 393 25.22 -15.83 -12.16
CA THR A 393 25.24 -15.90 -10.69
C THR A 393 26.65 -16.22 -10.20
N PHE A 394 26.93 -15.98 -8.91
CA PHE A 394 28.16 -16.43 -8.29
C PHE A 394 28.03 -17.77 -7.54
N CYS A 395 26.83 -18.34 -7.47
CA CYS A 395 26.64 -19.70 -6.98
C CYS A 395 27.22 -20.68 -8.00
N THR A 396 28.16 -21.52 -7.57
CA THR A 396 28.78 -22.54 -8.44
C THR A 396 27.78 -23.64 -8.75
N ALA A 397 27.07 -23.51 -9.87
CA ALA A 397 26.14 -24.53 -10.35
C ALA A 397 26.83 -25.54 -11.28
N TYR A 398 28.01 -25.20 -11.81
CA TYR A 398 28.77 -25.99 -12.76
C TYR A 398 30.19 -26.20 -12.23
N ASP A 399 30.41 -27.32 -11.55
CA ASP A 399 31.74 -27.85 -11.22
C ASP A 399 32.14 -28.80 -12.35
N VAL A 400 32.84 -28.28 -13.36
CA VAL A 400 33.46 -29.08 -14.43
C VAL A 400 34.94 -28.76 -14.51
#